data_AF-X1FT06-F1
#
_entry.id   AF-X1FT06-F1
#
_cell.length_a   1.000
_cell.length_b   1.000
_cell.length_c   1.000
_cell.angle_alpha   90.00
_cell.angle_beta   90.00
_cell.angle_gamma   90.00
#
_symmetry.space_group_name_H-M   'P 1'
#
loop_
_entity.id
_entity.type
_entity.pdbx_description
1 polymer ?
#
loop_
_entity_poly.entity_id
_entity_poly.type
_entity_poly.pdbx_seq_one_letter_code
_entity_poly.pdbx_strand_id
1 'polypeptide(L)' 'GGPIGKKFKMVRLKNLLKDIYQKPMEEQYDYVKSTFNLWKEEYDQVDDVLFMGIKI' A
#
# COMPACT_ATOMS: atom_id res chain seq x y z
N GLY A 1 9.18 6.85 -8.51
CA GLY A 1 9.64 5.99 -7.40
C GLY A 1 9.62 4.53 -7.82
N GLY A 2 10.63 3.76 -7.41
CA GLY A 2 10.88 2.34 -7.73
C GLY A 2 11.76 2.11 -8.97
N PRO A 3 12.40 0.92 -9.13
CA PRO A 3 13.57 0.66 -10.00
C PRO A 3 13.43 0.98 -11.50
N ILE A 4 12.23 1.36 -11.98
CA ILE A 4 11.95 1.69 -13.38
C ILE A 4 10.93 2.84 -13.48
N GLY A 5 10.92 3.80 -12.55
CA GLY A 5 10.02 4.97 -12.62
C GLY A 5 8.52 4.63 -12.64
N LYS A 6 8.14 3.37 -12.38
CA LYS A 6 6.76 2.91 -12.39
C LYS A 6 6.09 3.36 -11.10
N LYS A 7 5.26 4.41 -11.19
CA LYS A 7 4.25 4.77 -10.20
C LYS A 7 3.62 3.50 -9.62
N PHE A 8 3.36 3.46 -8.31
CA PHE A 8 2.67 2.35 -7.66
C PHE A 8 1.46 1.96 -8.51
N LYS A 9 1.55 0.83 -9.22
CA LYS A 9 0.56 0.50 -10.25
C LYS A 9 -0.78 0.33 -9.54
N MET A 10 -1.81 1.04 -9.98
CA MET A 10 -3.20 0.87 -9.51
C MET A 10 -3.62 -0.61 -9.41
N VAL A 11 -3.06 -1.46 -10.27
CA VAL A 11 -3.29 -2.92 -10.25
C VAL A 11 -2.86 -3.58 -8.94
N ARG A 12 -1.70 -3.21 -8.37
CA ARG A 12 -1.23 -3.76 -7.07
C ARG A 12 -2.10 -3.28 -5.93
N LEU A 13 -2.50 -2.00 -5.95
CA LEU A 13 -3.41 -1.46 -4.95
C LEU A 13 -4.78 -2.15 -4.99
N LYS A 14 -5.33 -2.40 -6.18
CA LYS A 14 -6.61 -3.12 -6.33
C LYS A 14 -6.54 -4.55 -5.80
N ASN A 15 -5.44 -5.26 -6.03
CA ASN A 15 -5.26 -6.61 -5.49
C ASN A 15 -5.10 -6.56 -3.96
N LEU A 16 -4.27 -5.65 -3.45
CA LEU A 16 -4.13 -5.40 -2.01
C LEU A 16 -5.48 -5.21 -1.32
N LEU A 17 -6.34 -4.33 -1.86
CA LEU A 17 -7.68 -4.09 -1.32
C LEU A 17 -8.57 -5.34 -1.34
N LYS A 18 -8.49 -6.16 -2.39
CA LYS A 18 -9.21 -7.44 -2.49
C LYS A 18 -8.70 -8.49 -1.51
N ASP A 19 -7.43 -8.43 -1.11
CA ASP A 19 -6.84 -9.39 -0.19
C ASP A 19 -7.15 -9.03 1.27
N ILE A 20 -7.32 -7.74 1.57
CA ILE A 20 -7.48 -7.26 2.95
C ILE A 20 -8.93 -6.98 3.36
N TYR A 21 -9.90 -6.82 2.44
CA TYR A 21 -11.25 -6.32 2.81
C TYR A 21 -12.01 -7.16 3.83
N GLN A 22 -11.74 -8.47 3.95
CA GLN A 22 -12.38 -9.35 4.93
C GLN A 22 -11.64 -9.41 6.28
N LYS A 23 -10.44 -8.84 6.37
CA LYS A 23 -9.60 -8.89 7.57
C LYS A 23 -10.07 -7.87 8.62
N PRO A 24 -9.77 -8.09 9.91
CA PRO A 24 -9.90 -7.06 10.94
C PRO A 24 -9.13 -5.78 10.55
N MET A 25 -9.64 -4.60 10.93
CA MET A 25 -9.04 -3.31 10.55
C MET A 25 -7.57 -3.18 10.95
N GLU A 26 -7.17 -3.78 12.07
CA GLU A 26 -5.78 -3.84 12.53
C GLU A 26 -4.90 -4.63 11.56
N GLU A 27 -5.33 -5.83 11.16
CA GLU A 27 -4.63 -6.62 10.15
C GLU A 27 -4.59 -5.91 8.79
N GLN A 28 -5.66 -5.20 8.40
CA GLN A 28 -5.68 -4.41 7.18
C GLN A 28 -4.62 -3.32 7.21
N TYR A 29 -4.50 -2.62 8.34
CA TYR A 29 -3.50 -1.56 8.55
C TYR A 29 -2.08 -2.12 8.43
N ASP A 30 -1.77 -3.22 9.13
CA ASP A 30 -0.45 -3.83 9.10
C ASP A 30 -0.08 -4.36 7.70
N TYR A 31 -1.06 -4.92 6.99
CA TYR A 31 -0.86 -5.44 5.65
C TYR A 31 -0.60 -4.30 4.64
N VAL A 32 -1.33 -3.18 4.75
CA VAL A 32 -1.09 -1.98 3.93
C VAL A 32 0.29 -1.39 4.23
N LYS A 33 0.64 -1.27 5.52
CA LYS A 33 1.93 -0.70 5.96
C LYS A 33 3.11 -1.54 5.48
N SER A 34 3.04 -2.86 5.63
CA SER A 34 4.07 -3.78 5.17
C SER A 34 4.19 -3.79 3.65
N THR A 35 3.08 -3.80 2.92
CA THR A 35 3.07 -3.72 1.44
C THR A 35 3.66 -2.40 0.95
N PHE A 36 3.35 -1.30 1.62
CA PHE A 36 3.89 0.01 1.29
C PHE A 36 5.41 0.07 1.53
N ASN A 37 5.88 -0.41 2.69
CA ASN A 37 7.31 -0.47 3.00
C ASN A 37 8.07 -1.37 2.02
N LEU A 38 7.50 -2.54 1.68
CA LEU A 38 8.07 -3.45 0.69
C LEU A 38 8.13 -2.82 -0.70
N TRP A 39 7.17 -1.98 -1.08
CA TRP A 39 7.24 -1.26 -2.35
C TRP A 39 8.24 -0.10 -2.34
N LYS A 40 8.32 0.61 -1.21
CA LYS A 40 9.30 1.67 -1.02
C LYS A 40 10.72 1.12 -1.11
N GLU A 41 10.97 -0.08 -0.58
CA GLU A 41 12.30 -0.67 -0.43
C GLU A 41 13.28 0.39 0.11
N GLU A 42 14.45 0.52 -0.51
CA GLU A 42 15.51 1.49 -0.19
C GLU A 42 15.35 2.83 -0.93
N TYR A 43 14.22 3.06 -1.61
CA TYR A 43 14.01 4.30 -2.36
C TYR A 43 13.44 5.41 -1.47
N ASP A 44 14.03 6.60 -1.57
CA ASP A 44 13.53 7.78 -0.91
C ASP A 44 12.11 8.14 -1.41
N GLN A 45 11.26 8.51 -0.46
CA GLN A 45 9.96 9.08 -0.79
C GLN A 45 10.20 10.47 -1.37
N VAL A 46 9.62 10.70 -2.55
CA VAL A 46 9.74 11.97 -3.28
C VAL A 46 8.58 12.91 -2.97
N ASP A 47 7.53 12.41 -2.30
CA ASP A 47 6.26 13.10 -2.06
C ASP A 47 5.57 12.50 -0.82
N ASP A 48 4.63 13.23 -0.23
CA ASP A 48 3.83 12.79 0.92
C ASP A 48 2.80 11.74 0.49
N VAL A 49 2.63 10.69 1.30
CA VAL A 49 1.66 9.61 1.02
C VAL A 49 0.73 9.42 2.22
N LEU A 50 -0.58 9.58 1.99
CA LEU A 50 -1.64 9.27 2.95
C LEU A 50 -2.51 8.12 2.45
N PHE A 51 -2.72 7.11 3.30
CA PHE A 51 -3.67 6.02 3.06
C PHE A 51 -4.66 5.94 4.23
N MET A 52 -5.96 5.93 3.93
CA MET A 52 -7.02 5.87 4.94
C MET A 52 -8.07 4.81 4.56
N GLY A 53 -8.38 3.93 5.49
CA GLY A 53 -9.46 2.95 5.37
C GLY A 53 -10.64 3.32 6.27
N ILE A 54 -11.86 3.11 5.77
CA ILE A 54 -13.11 3.35 6.51
C ILE A 54 -13.91 2.05 6.50
N LYS A 55 -14.43 1.65 7.67
CA LYS A 55 -15.40 0.55 7.82
C LYS A 55 -16.75 1.16 8.22
N ILE A 56 -17.80 0.80 7.49
CA ILE A 56 -19.19 1.27 7.69
C ILE A 56 -19.98 0.15 8.36
#